data_AF-A0A1W9LSI1-F1
#
_entry.id   AF-A0A1W9LSI1-F1
#
_cell.length_a   1.000
_cell.length_b   1.000
_cell.length_c   1.000
_cell.angle_alpha   90.00
_cell.angle_beta   90.00
_cell.angle_gamma   90.00
#
_symmetry.space_group_name_H-M   'P 1'
#
loop_
_entity.id
_entity.type
_entity.pdbx_description
1 polymer ?
#
loop_
_entity_poly.entity_id
_entity_poly.type
_entity_poly.pdbx_seq_one_letter_code
_entity_poly.pdbx_strand_id
1 'polypeptide(L)'
;MIQKRSPGDTDQKSSGLSVAPEKEIKSRFRLIFVVGIIEQAKEKEAGIEPVEIFNILKSFPEDAISLIKWAIPIDADKFISELNQIAADIFQGNRNSLKTL
;
A
#
# COMPACT_ATOMS: atom_id res chain seq x y z
N MET A 1 -25.93 8.22 -66.07
CA MET A 1 -26.14 6.79 -65.73
C MET A 1 -24.79 6.09 -65.75
N ILE A 2 -24.59 5.12 -64.85
CA ILE A 2 -23.38 4.30 -64.61
C ILE A 2 -22.42 4.87 -63.53
N GLN A 3 -22.69 4.42 -62.30
CA GLN A 3 -21.82 4.40 -61.13
C GLN A 3 -20.60 3.48 -61.37
N LYS A 4 -19.44 3.83 -60.78
CA LYS A 4 -18.40 2.87 -60.39
C LYS A 4 -17.97 3.13 -58.95
N ARG A 5 -17.66 2.03 -58.26
CA ARG A 5 -17.67 1.80 -56.81
C ARG A 5 -16.39 2.28 -56.06
N SER A 6 -16.57 2.38 -54.74
CA SER A 6 -15.62 2.50 -53.61
C SER A 6 -14.19 2.00 -53.77
N PRO A 7 -13.28 2.62 -53.01
CA PRO A 7 -12.64 2.00 -51.85
C PRO A 7 -13.06 2.78 -50.58
N GLY A 8 -13.71 2.16 -49.58
CA GLY A 8 -13.01 1.25 -48.67
C GLY A 8 -12.16 2.09 -47.73
N ASP A 9 -12.80 2.92 -46.92
CA ASP A 9 -13.16 2.66 -45.52
C ASP A 9 -11.99 2.84 -44.54
N THR A 10 -12.12 3.94 -43.80
CA THR A 10 -11.75 4.09 -42.38
C THR A 10 -10.29 3.82 -42.02
N ASP A 11 -9.44 4.84 -42.21
CA ASP A 11 -8.31 5.05 -41.32
C ASP A 11 -8.86 5.20 -39.90
N GLN A 12 -8.74 4.11 -39.15
CA GLN A 12 -9.11 3.99 -37.76
C GLN A 12 -8.36 5.06 -36.97
N LYS A 13 -9.13 6.07 -36.55
CA LYS A 13 -9.05 6.75 -35.25
C LYS A 13 -7.87 6.25 -34.40
N SER A 14 -6.71 6.87 -34.59
CA SER A 14 -5.61 6.88 -33.62
C SER A 14 -6.11 7.59 -32.37
N SER A 15 -6.96 6.89 -31.64
CA SER A 15 -7.36 7.25 -30.29
C SER A 15 -6.08 7.23 -29.48
N GLY A 16 -5.63 8.43 -29.12
CA GLY A 16 -4.48 8.62 -28.26
C GLY A 16 -4.62 7.74 -27.04
N LEU A 17 -3.84 6.67 -27.01
CA LEU A 17 -3.56 5.95 -25.78
C LEU A 17 -2.68 6.93 -25.00
N SER A 18 -3.32 7.78 -24.19
CA SER A 18 -2.66 8.63 -23.21
C SER A 18 -1.87 7.70 -22.32
N VAL A 19 -0.57 7.58 -22.59
CA VAL A 19 0.36 6.80 -21.80
C VAL A 19 0.34 7.45 -20.42
N ALA A 20 -0.35 6.82 -19.48
CA ALA A 20 -0.41 7.29 -18.11
C ALA A 20 1.03 7.51 -17.63
N PRO A 21 1.35 8.65 -17.00
CA PRO A 21 2.71 8.98 -16.64
C PRO A 21 3.26 7.84 -15.77
N GLU A 22 4.47 7.39 -16.07
CA GLU A 22 5.13 6.21 -15.48
C GLU A 22 5.08 6.17 -13.93
N LYS A 23 4.95 7.36 -13.31
CA LYS A 23 4.74 7.57 -11.87
C LYS A 23 3.41 6.99 -11.37
N GLU A 24 2.33 7.12 -12.14
CA GLU A 24 1.00 6.63 -11.80
C GLU A 24 0.92 5.10 -11.91
N ILE A 25 1.57 4.51 -12.91
CA ILE A 25 1.66 3.06 -13.07
C ILE A 25 2.46 2.45 -11.91
N LYS A 26 3.63 2.99 -11.56
CA LYS A 26 4.41 2.55 -10.39
C LYS A 26 3.65 2.72 -9.06
N SER A 27 2.87 3.79 -8.92
CA SER A 27 2.06 4.02 -7.72
C SER A 27 0.95 2.97 -7.57
N ARG A 28 0.25 2.64 -8.67
CA ARG A 28 -0.79 1.61 -8.70
C ARG A 28 -0.24 0.20 -8.46
N PHE A 29 0.93 -0.13 -9.03
CA PHE A 29 1.60 -1.41 -8.75
C PHE A 29 2.02 -1.55 -7.29
N ARG A 30 2.50 -0.47 -6.66
CA ARG A 30 2.85 -0.47 -5.24
C ARG A 30 1.61 -0.70 -4.36
N LEU A 31 0.48 -0.11 -4.73
CA LEU A 31 -0.79 -0.28 -4.03
C LEU A 31 -1.34 -1.70 -4.18
N ILE A 32 -1.30 -2.27 -5.40
CA ILE A 32 -1.75 -3.64 -5.70
C ILE A 32 -0.89 -4.66 -4.93
N PHE A 33 0.42 -4.45 -4.85
CA PHE A 33 1.32 -5.37 -4.18
C PHE A 33 1.07 -5.42 -2.66
N VAL A 34 0.90 -4.26 -2.01
CA VAL A 34 0.61 -4.21 -0.57
C VAL A 34 -0.77 -4.76 -0.25
N VAL A 35 -1.79 -4.45 -1.06
CA VAL A 35 -3.15 -5.00 -0.89
C VAL A 35 -3.12 -6.53 -1.04
N GLY A 36 -2.39 -7.06 -2.02
CA GLY A 36 -2.23 -8.49 -2.22
C GLY A 36 -1.49 -9.20 -1.07
N ILE A 37 -0.50 -8.55 -0.43
CA ILE A 37 0.14 -9.09 0.78
C ILE A 37 -0.86 -9.13 1.94
N ILE A 38 -1.66 -8.09 2.13
CA ILE A 38 -2.67 -8.05 3.21
C ILE A 38 -3.76 -9.10 3.00
N GLU A 39 -4.24 -9.29 1.76
CA GLU A 39 -5.22 -10.34 1.44
C GLU A 39 -4.64 -11.75 1.61
N GLN A 40 -3.40 -11.97 1.17
CA GLN A 40 -2.72 -13.25 1.38
C GLN A 40 -2.38 -13.52 2.85
N ALA A 41 -2.09 -12.49 3.65
CA ALA A 41 -1.90 -12.61 5.09
C ALA A 41 -3.23 -12.98 5.78
N LYS A 42 -4.34 -12.35 5.39
CA LYS A 42 -5.69 -12.68 5.90
C LYS A 42 -6.09 -14.14 5.62
N GLU A 43 -5.74 -14.67 4.46
CA GLU A 43 -6.06 -16.06 4.10
C GLU A 43 -5.08 -17.10 4.67
N LYS A 44 -3.90 -16.69 5.16
CA LYS A 44 -2.88 -17.59 5.73
C LYS A 44 -2.76 -17.53 7.25
N GLU A 45 -3.21 -16.46 7.91
CA GLU A 45 -3.18 -16.34 9.37
C GLU A 45 -4.51 -16.76 10.00
N ALA A 46 -4.77 -18.06 10.01
CA ALA A 46 -5.47 -18.63 11.14
C ALA A 46 -4.46 -18.81 12.28
N GLY A 47 -4.46 -17.93 13.30
CA GLY A 47 -3.92 -18.28 14.62
C GLY A 47 -2.77 -17.45 15.21
N ILE A 48 -2.68 -16.15 14.95
CA ILE A 48 -1.88 -15.27 15.83
C ILE A 48 -2.83 -14.57 16.80
N GLU A 49 -2.70 -14.92 18.08
CA GLU A 49 -3.47 -14.28 19.15
C GLU A 49 -3.06 -12.80 19.27
N PRO A 50 -3.99 -11.86 19.53
CA PRO A 50 -3.67 -10.43 19.67
C PRO A 50 -2.57 -10.12 20.69
N VAL A 51 -2.43 -10.97 21.72
CA VAL A 51 -1.36 -10.88 22.72
C VAL A 51 0.03 -11.11 22.12
N GLU A 52 0.16 -12.02 21.15
CA GLU A 52 1.43 -12.29 20.46
C GLU A 52 1.83 -11.09 19.62
N ILE A 53 0.88 -10.49 18.91
CA ILE A 53 1.13 -9.27 18.12
C ILE A 53 1.55 -8.12 19.04
N PHE A 54 0.86 -7.94 20.17
CA PHE A 54 1.24 -6.94 21.18
C PHE A 54 2.68 -7.14 21.66
N ASN A 55 3.05 -8.37 22.01
CA ASN A 55 4.38 -8.71 22.50
C ASN A 55 5.46 -8.47 21.44
N ILE A 56 5.20 -8.86 20.18
CA ILE A 56 6.11 -8.61 19.05
C ILE A 56 6.36 -7.12 18.90
N LEU A 57 5.30 -6.31 18.86
CA LEU A 57 5.43 -4.86 18.68
C LEU A 57 6.12 -4.19 19.88
N LYS A 58 5.87 -4.66 21.10
CA LYS A 58 6.51 -4.14 22.33
C LYS A 58 7.96 -4.59 22.50
N SER A 59 8.39 -5.65 21.81
CA SER A 59 9.78 -6.12 21.83
C SER A 59 10.72 -5.31 20.94
N PHE A 60 10.19 -4.29 20.25
CA PHE A 60 10.98 -3.50 19.31
C PHE A 60 12.09 -2.70 20.03
N PRO A 61 13.36 -2.87 19.63
CA PRO A 61 14.48 -2.16 20.24
C PRO A 61 14.53 -0.70 19.79
N GLU A 62 14.24 0.23 20.70
CA GLU A 62 14.20 1.68 20.42
C GLU A 62 15.54 2.22 19.89
N ASP A 63 16.65 1.71 20.41
CA ASP A 63 18.00 2.06 20.00
C ASP A 63 18.31 1.67 18.54
N ALA A 64 17.68 0.62 18.02
CA ALA A 64 17.85 0.18 16.64
C ALA A 64 17.33 1.18 15.61
N ILE A 65 16.45 2.12 15.99
CA ILE A 65 15.95 3.18 15.11
C ILE A 65 17.11 4.02 14.56
N SER A 66 18.07 4.32 15.42
CA SER A 66 19.25 5.12 15.08
C SER A 66 20.19 4.43 14.09
N LEU A 67 20.11 3.10 13.99
CA LEU A 67 20.95 2.28 13.12
C LEU A 67 20.42 2.24 11.68
N ILE A 68 19.15 2.60 11.46
CA ILE A 68 18.50 2.57 10.16
C ILE A 68 18.79 3.87 9.41
N LYS A 69 19.29 3.75 8.17
CA LYS A 69 19.43 4.90 7.26
C LYS A 69 18.09 5.22 6.62
N TRP A 70 17.33 6.09 7.26
CA TRP A 70 16.05 6.54 6.74
C TRP A 70 16.21 7.47 5.52
N ALA A 71 15.35 7.32 4.52
CA ALA A 71 15.32 8.22 3.37
C ALA A 71 14.81 9.63 3.73
N ILE A 72 14.06 9.73 4.82
CA ILE A 72 13.47 10.96 5.37
C ILE A 72 13.81 10.98 6.87
N PRO A 73 14.15 12.14 7.46
CA PRO A 73 14.32 12.24 8.90
C PRO A 73 13.09 11.73 9.64
N ILE A 74 13.29 10.90 10.65
CA ILE A 74 12.21 10.42 11.51
C ILE A 74 12.35 11.03 12.91
N ASP A 75 11.23 11.23 13.57
CA ASP A 75 11.15 11.48 14.99
C ASP A 75 11.02 10.11 15.69
N ALA A 76 12.11 9.67 16.36
CA ALA A 76 12.19 8.35 16.97
C ALA A 76 11.19 8.19 18.13
N ASP A 77 11.03 9.23 18.95
CA ASP A 77 10.11 9.22 20.09
C ASP A 77 8.67 9.12 19.60
N LYS A 78 8.34 9.88 18.55
CA LYS A 78 7.03 9.78 17.90
C LYS A 78 6.79 8.40 17.30
N PHE A 79 7.77 7.83 16.60
CA PHE A 79 7.65 6.50 16.01
C PHE A 79 7.38 5.43 17.07
N ILE A 80 8.12 5.43 18.18
CA ILE A 80 7.92 4.49 19.29
C ILE A 80 6.56 4.70 19.95
N SER A 81 6.15 5.95 20.16
CA SER A 81 4.83 6.25 20.72
C SER A 81 3.71 5.73 19.82
N GLU A 82 3.82 5.90 18.51
CA GLU A 82 2.84 5.41 17.53
C GLU A 82 2.82 3.88 17.48
N LEU A 83 3.99 3.22 17.50
CA LEU A 83 4.10 1.77 17.57
C LEU A 83 3.43 1.21 18.83
N ASN A 84 3.64 1.89 19.97
CA ASN A 84 3.02 1.55 21.24
C ASN A 84 1.49 1.69 21.20
N GLN A 85 0.97 2.72 20.54
CA GLN A 85 -0.46 2.91 20.34
C GLN A 85 -1.05 1.81 19.45
N ILE A 86 -0.39 1.45 18.36
CA ILE A 86 -0.82 0.36 17.47
C ILE A 86 -0.90 -0.96 18.24
N ALA A 87 0.11 -1.28 19.04
CA ALA A 87 0.09 -2.49 19.87
C ALA A 87 -1.11 -2.50 20.84
N ALA A 88 -1.36 -1.36 21.51
CA ALA A 88 -2.50 -1.23 22.42
C ALA A 88 -3.85 -1.36 21.69
N ASP A 89 -3.98 -0.73 20.51
CA ASP A 89 -5.20 -0.81 19.71
C ASP A 89 -5.49 -2.26 19.30
N ILE A 90 -4.47 -3.02 18.86
CA ILE A 90 -4.62 -4.43 18.48
C ILE A 90 -5.01 -5.28 19.70
N PHE A 91 -4.33 -5.12 20.83
CA PHE A 91 -4.60 -5.88 22.05
C PHE A 91 -6.03 -5.65 22.57
N GLN A 92 -6.54 -4.42 22.44
CA GLN A 92 -7.88 -4.03 22.89
C GLN A 92 -8.97 -4.28 21.84
N GLY A 93 -8.60 -4.64 20.61
CA GLY A 93 -9.54 -4.76 19.49
C GLY A 93 -10.11 -3.42 19.01
N ASN A 94 -9.39 -2.32 19.26
CA ASN A 94 -9.78 -0.99 18.81
C ASN A 94 -9.51 -0.80 17.32
N ARG A 95 -10.25 0.12 16.71
CA ARG A 95 -9.87 0.65 15.39
C ARG A 95 -8.60 1.47 15.52
N ASN A 96 -7.77 1.46 14.47
CA ASN A 96 -6.54 2.26 14.39
C ASN A 96 -6.81 3.72 14.74
N SER A 97 -6.35 4.13 15.92
CA SER A 97 -6.57 5.46 16.49
C SER A 97 -5.65 6.52 15.90
N LEU A 98 -4.57 6.12 15.23
CA LEU A 98 -3.65 7.01 14.51
C LEU A 98 -4.18 7.38 13.11
N LYS A 99 -5.30 6.81 12.69
CA LYS A 99 -5.94 7.13 11.42
C LYS A 99 -6.74 8.43 11.57
N THR A 100 -6.04 9.56 11.61
CA THR A 100 -6.68 10.87 11.46
C THR A 100 -6.99 11.08 9.97
N LEU A 101 -8.27 11.37 9.67
CA LEU A 101 -8.83 11.59 8.32
C LEU A 101 -8.27 12.84 7.63
#